data_AF-A0A9D8ANU7-F1
#
_entry.id   AF-A0A9D8ANU7-F1
#
_cell.length_a   1.000
_cell.length_b   1.000
_cell.length_c   1.000
_cell.angle_alpha   90.00
_cell.angle_beta   90.00
_cell.angle_gamma   90.00
#
_symmetry.space_group_name_H-M   'P 1'
#
loop_
_entity.id
_entity.type
_entity.pdbx_description
1 polymer ?
#
loop_
_entity_poly.entity_id
_entity_poly.type
_entity_poly.pdbx_seq_one_letter_code
_entity_poly.pdbx_strand_id
1 'polypeptide(L)'
;ANTDIFPKIRIAQVKDIPIKEISKNHQQPYIEKADQMLELNKQLQEKKYKFFSRIKNNLEIEKISSKLNSFYNNDFKSFLSELKKQKIILSLKQQDEWEEYFNNYKTELLNIQAEINKTDNEIDQMVYKLYNLSDEEIQIIEGNI
;
A
#
# COMPACT_ATOMS: atom_id res chain seq x y z
N ALA A 1 33.73 20.76 -19.92
CA ALA A 1 33.31 20.35 -18.57
C ALA A 1 32.84 18.90 -18.67
N ASN A 2 33.37 18.01 -17.83
CA ASN A 2 33.08 16.58 -17.86
C ASN A 2 31.64 16.35 -17.36
N THR A 3 30.69 16.12 -18.26
CA THR A 3 29.25 16.04 -17.94
C THR A 3 28.81 14.68 -17.40
N ASP A 4 29.73 13.73 -17.32
CA ASP A 4 29.45 12.32 -16.99
C ASP A 4 29.62 11.99 -15.49
N ILE A 5 29.68 12.99 -14.62
CA ILE A 5 29.82 12.80 -13.17
C ILE A 5 28.50 12.34 -12.53
N PHE A 6 27.34 12.63 -13.16
CA PHE A 6 26.03 12.18 -12.71
C PHE A 6 25.22 11.61 -13.88
N PRO A 7 24.62 10.41 -13.76
CA PRO A 7 23.75 9.86 -14.79
C PRO A 7 22.56 10.78 -15.02
N LYS A 8 22.30 11.12 -16.29
CA LYS A 8 21.17 11.95 -16.73
C LYS A 8 20.40 11.22 -17.82
N ILE A 9 19.08 11.16 -17.68
CA ILE A 9 18.20 10.64 -18.72
C ILE A 9 18.02 11.72 -19.78
N ARG A 10 18.39 11.41 -21.03
CA ARG A 10 18.21 12.27 -22.20
C ARG A 10 16.80 12.08 -22.76
N ILE A 11 16.23 13.13 -23.36
CA ILE A 11 14.90 13.08 -23.98
C ILE A 11 14.79 11.95 -25.01
N ALA A 12 15.86 11.70 -25.79
CA ALA A 12 15.90 10.59 -26.75
C ALA A 12 15.65 9.23 -26.07
N GLN A 13 16.24 9.00 -24.89
CA GLN A 13 16.07 7.74 -24.15
C GLN A 13 14.64 7.55 -23.63
N VAL A 14 13.92 8.65 -23.33
CA VAL A 14 12.51 8.58 -22.92
C VAL A 14 11.60 8.25 -24.09
N LYS A 15 11.93 8.73 -25.30
CA LYS A 15 11.16 8.44 -26.52
C LYS A 15 11.26 6.97 -26.94
N ASP A 16 12.34 6.30 -26.56
CA ASP A 16 12.58 4.89 -26.90
C ASP A 16 11.87 3.91 -25.93
N ILE A 17 11.16 4.41 -24.90
CA ILE A 17 10.40 3.55 -23.99
C ILE A 17 9.19 2.97 -24.75
N PRO A 18 9.04 1.63 -24.83
CA PRO A 18 7.95 1.00 -25.57
C PRO A 18 6.64 1.10 -24.80
N ILE A 19 5.94 2.22 -24.93
CA ILE A 19 4.60 2.43 -24.36
C ILE A 19 3.58 2.30 -25.47
N LYS A 20 2.58 1.43 -25.30
CA LYS A 20 1.52 1.27 -26.30
C LYS A 20 0.67 2.54 -26.39
N GLU A 21 0.68 3.18 -27.55
CA GLU A 21 -0.18 4.33 -27.83
C GLU A 21 -1.61 3.88 -28.13
N ILE A 22 -2.58 4.40 -27.38
CA ILE A 22 -4.02 4.21 -27.60
C ILE A 22 -4.74 5.56 -27.60
N SER A 23 -5.92 5.63 -28.20
CA SER A 23 -6.67 6.90 -28.27
C SER A 23 -7.10 7.39 -26.88
N LYS A 24 -7.26 8.70 -26.70
CA LYS A 24 -7.65 9.31 -25.42
C LYS A 24 -8.89 8.67 -24.79
N ASN A 25 -9.90 8.34 -25.61
CA ASN A 25 -11.11 7.68 -25.13
C ASN A 25 -10.83 6.28 -24.55
N HIS A 26 -9.89 5.53 -25.13
CA HIS A 26 -9.49 4.22 -24.61
C HIS A 26 -8.52 4.32 -23.42
N GLN A 27 -7.86 5.47 -23.20
CA GLN A 27 -7.05 5.72 -22.00
C GLN A 27 -7.92 5.97 -20.77
N GLN A 28 -9.13 6.50 -20.95
CA GLN A 28 -10.00 6.94 -19.87
C GLN A 28 -10.22 5.89 -18.76
N PRO A 29 -10.50 4.61 -19.05
CA PRO A 29 -10.65 3.60 -18.01
C PRO A 29 -9.37 3.37 -17.17
N TYR A 30 -8.19 3.50 -17.77
CA TYR A 30 -6.92 3.36 -17.06
C TYR A 30 -6.65 4.56 -16.15
N ILE A 31 -6.98 5.76 -16.61
CA ILE A 31 -6.87 6.98 -15.82
C ILE A 31 -7.76 6.88 -14.58
N GLU A 32 -9.01 6.45 -14.76
CA GLU A 32 -9.95 6.27 -13.64
C GLU A 32 -9.44 5.24 -12.63
N LYS A 33 -8.87 4.12 -13.08
CA LYS A 33 -8.25 3.13 -12.20
C LYS A 33 -7.03 3.67 -11.47
N ALA A 34 -6.19 4.45 -12.16
CA ALA A 34 -5.03 5.08 -11.55
C ALA A 34 -5.45 6.11 -10.47
N ASP A 35 -6.45 6.94 -10.74
CA ASP A 35 -7.00 7.89 -9.77
C ASP A 35 -7.63 7.16 -8.58
N GLN A 36 -8.36 6.07 -8.81
CA GLN A 36 -8.90 5.21 -7.76
C GLN A 36 -7.77 4.64 -6.89
N MET A 37 -6.68 4.14 -7.50
CA MET A 37 -5.54 3.60 -6.77
C MET A 37 -4.83 4.67 -5.93
N LEU A 38 -4.68 5.89 -6.46
CA LEU A 38 -4.11 7.02 -5.73
C LEU A 38 -4.95 7.39 -4.50
N GLU A 39 -6.27 7.47 -4.65
CA GLU A 39 -7.17 7.81 -3.55
C GLU A 39 -7.21 6.71 -2.49
N LEU A 40 -7.30 5.43 -2.87
CA LEU A 40 -7.27 4.32 -1.93
C LEU A 40 -5.96 4.28 -1.12
N ASN A 41 -4.81 4.45 -1.78
CA ASN A 41 -3.52 4.49 -1.10
C ASN A 41 -3.41 5.69 -0.16
N LYS A 42 -3.92 6.85 -0.56
CA LYS A 42 -3.98 8.03 0.31
C LYS A 42 -4.83 7.74 1.55
N GLN A 43 -6.02 7.17 1.40
CA GLN A 43 -6.88 6.80 2.53
C GLN A 43 -6.20 5.81 3.48
N LEU A 44 -5.53 4.78 2.93
CA LEU A 44 -4.74 3.82 3.71
C LEU A 44 -3.67 4.53 4.55
N GLN A 45 -2.90 5.43 3.91
CA GLN A 45 -1.82 6.17 4.60
C GLN A 45 -2.38 7.12 5.66
N GLU A 46 -3.47 7.83 5.38
CA GLU A 46 -4.11 8.73 6.35
C GLU A 46 -4.65 7.97 7.57
N LYS A 47 -5.28 6.81 7.36
CA LYS A 47 -5.76 5.96 8.46
C LYS A 47 -4.60 5.41 9.30
N LYS A 48 -3.53 4.92 8.65
CA LYS A 48 -2.30 4.48 9.35
C LYS A 48 -1.68 5.62 10.15
N TYR A 49 -1.54 6.80 9.55
CA TYR A 49 -0.99 7.97 10.21
C TYR A 49 -1.83 8.38 11.43
N LYS A 50 -3.16 8.40 11.30
CA LYS A 50 -4.07 8.72 12.42
C LYS A 50 -3.88 7.73 13.58
N PHE A 51 -3.85 6.42 13.30
CA PHE A 51 -3.59 5.41 14.32
C PHE A 51 -2.23 5.61 15.00
N PHE A 52 -1.16 5.79 14.21
CA PHE A 52 0.19 6.00 14.76
C PHE A 52 0.33 7.29 15.55
N SER A 53 -0.30 8.37 15.12
CA SER A 53 -0.34 9.63 15.86
C SER A 53 -1.00 9.44 17.23
N ARG A 54 -2.12 8.71 17.30
CA ARG A 54 -2.80 8.44 18.57
C ARG A 54 -1.96 7.60 19.52
N ILE A 55 -1.36 6.51 19.06
CA ILE A 55 -0.54 5.67 19.94
C ILE A 55 0.76 6.39 20.37
N LYS A 56 1.36 7.22 19.50
CA LYS A 56 2.53 8.02 19.89
C LYS A 56 2.18 9.05 20.97
N ASN A 57 1.07 9.76 20.79
CA ASN A 57 0.67 10.83 21.70
C ASN A 57 0.10 10.31 23.02
N ASN A 58 -0.65 9.20 22.99
CA ASN A 58 -1.34 8.69 24.18
C ASN A 58 -0.54 7.62 24.94
N LEU A 59 0.36 6.90 24.25
CA LEU A 59 1.14 5.80 24.84
C LEU A 59 2.65 6.10 24.89
N GLU A 60 3.08 7.31 24.48
CA GLU A 60 4.48 7.76 24.54
C GLU A 60 5.45 6.82 23.79
N ILE A 61 4.99 6.23 22.68
CA ILE A 61 5.78 5.33 21.84
C ILE A 61 6.90 6.11 21.13
N GLU A 62 8.16 5.80 21.44
CA GLU A 62 9.33 6.44 20.82
C GLU A 62 9.51 6.00 19.36
N LYS A 63 9.30 4.72 19.06
CA LYS A 63 9.59 4.13 17.74
C LYS A 63 8.48 3.19 17.29
N ILE A 64 8.04 3.35 16.04
CA ILE A 64 7.12 2.41 15.40
C ILE A 64 7.96 1.27 14.79
N SER A 65 7.86 0.07 15.36
CA SER A 65 8.50 -1.12 14.80
C SER A 65 7.86 -1.53 13.47
N SER A 66 8.53 -2.34 12.66
CA SER A 66 7.92 -2.87 11.42
C SER A 66 6.63 -3.65 11.71
N LYS A 67 6.55 -4.34 12.86
CA LYS A 67 5.37 -5.10 13.26
C LYS A 67 4.20 -4.19 13.65
N LEU A 68 4.49 -3.07 14.34
CA LEU A 68 3.50 -2.02 14.60
C LEU A 68 3.08 -1.31 13.30
N ASN A 69 4.00 -1.11 12.35
CA ASN A 69 3.68 -0.49 11.07
C ASN A 69 2.67 -1.31 10.22
N SER A 70 2.67 -2.63 10.42
CA SER A 70 1.76 -3.59 9.80
C SER A 70 0.85 -4.27 10.85
N PHE A 71 0.40 -3.51 11.85
CA PHE A 71 -0.37 -4.06 12.97
C PHE A 71 -1.67 -4.77 12.54
N TYR A 72 -2.30 -4.30 11.46
CA TYR A 72 -3.55 -4.84 10.93
C TYR A 72 -3.40 -6.27 10.38
N ASN A 73 -2.17 -6.72 10.14
CA ASN A 73 -1.87 -8.11 9.77
C ASN A 73 -1.69 -9.03 11.00
N ASN A 74 -1.77 -8.49 12.22
CA ASN A 74 -1.52 -9.20 13.47
C ASN A 74 -2.74 -9.13 14.40
N ASP A 75 -2.71 -9.87 15.50
CA ASP A 75 -3.72 -9.83 16.56
C ASP A 75 -3.40 -8.78 17.63
N PHE A 76 -4.39 -8.45 18.45
CA PHE A 76 -4.23 -7.47 19.53
C PHE A 76 -3.19 -7.93 20.57
N LYS A 77 -3.08 -9.24 20.82
CA LYS A 77 -2.04 -9.83 21.67
C LYS A 77 -0.62 -9.49 21.17
N SER A 78 -0.39 -9.58 19.86
CA SER A 78 0.88 -9.17 19.26
C SER A 78 1.14 -7.69 19.44
N PHE A 79 0.12 -6.84 19.29
CA PHE A 79 0.23 -5.40 19.56
C PHE A 79 0.65 -5.12 21.01
N LEU A 80 0.00 -5.75 22.00
CA LEU A 80 0.39 -5.64 23.41
C LEU A 80 1.83 -6.10 23.66
N SER A 81 2.28 -7.16 22.97
CA SER A 81 3.67 -7.63 23.09
C SER A 81 4.68 -6.61 22.57
N GLU A 82 4.34 -5.86 21.51
CA GLU A 82 5.19 -4.79 20.97
C GLU A 82 5.21 -3.58 21.91
N LEU A 83 4.08 -3.22 22.51
CA LEU A 83 4.03 -2.16 23.54
C LEU A 83 4.88 -2.52 24.76
N LYS A 84 4.81 -3.78 25.21
CA LYS A 84 5.59 -4.27 26.35
C LYS A 84 7.09 -4.19 26.12
N LYS A 85 7.57 -4.39 24.88
CA LYS A 85 9.00 -4.19 24.51
C LYS A 85 9.45 -2.75 24.72
N GLN A 86 8.52 -1.80 24.65
CA GLN A 86 8.74 -0.38 24.93
C GLN A 86 8.41 0.00 26.37
N LYS A 87 8.26 -0.98 27.27
CA LYS A 87 7.91 -0.82 28.68
C LYS A 87 6.53 -0.20 28.92
N ILE A 88 5.66 -0.21 27.91
CA ILE A 88 4.26 0.23 28.03
C ILE A 88 3.41 -0.98 28.42
N ILE A 89 2.74 -0.91 29.56
CA ILE A 89 1.82 -1.95 30.04
C ILE A 89 0.47 -1.31 30.30
N LEU A 90 -0.53 -1.71 29.52
CA LEU A 90 -1.90 -1.25 29.66
C LEU A 90 -2.62 -2.05 30.76
N SER A 91 -3.39 -1.35 31.61
CA SER A 91 -4.34 -2.02 32.51
C SER A 91 -5.45 -2.71 31.72
N LEU A 92 -6.16 -3.68 32.32
CA LEU A 92 -7.26 -4.40 31.63
C LEU A 92 -8.32 -3.45 31.08
N LYS A 93 -8.71 -2.41 31.86
CA LYS A 93 -9.66 -1.41 31.40
C LYS A 93 -9.18 -0.64 30.17
N GLN A 94 -7.89 -0.28 30.12
CA GLN A 94 -7.30 0.37 28.95
C GLN A 94 -7.20 -0.60 27.77
N GLN A 95 -6.96 -1.89 28.04
CA GLN A 95 -6.91 -2.89 26.97
C GLN A 95 -8.26 -3.01 26.27
N ASP A 96 -9.38 -2.99 26.99
CA ASP A 96 -10.72 -3.01 26.37
C ASP A 96 -10.91 -1.84 25.39
N GLU A 97 -10.60 -0.61 25.85
CA GLU A 97 -10.73 0.61 25.02
C GLU A 97 -9.81 0.58 23.79
N TRP A 98 -8.56 0.14 23.96
CA TRP A 98 -7.59 0.06 22.88
C TRP A 98 -7.82 -1.11 21.94
N GLU A 99 -8.40 -2.21 22.41
CA GLU A 99 -8.72 -3.38 21.59
C GLU A 99 -9.86 -3.07 20.63
N GLU A 100 -10.91 -2.41 21.10
CA GLU A 100 -11.99 -1.93 20.23
C GLU A 100 -11.43 -0.96 19.17
N TYR A 101 -10.64 0.03 19.60
CA TYR A 101 -10.01 0.99 18.69
C TYR A 101 -9.10 0.29 17.65
N PHE A 102 -8.28 -0.66 18.10
CA PHE A 102 -7.40 -1.47 17.25
C PHE A 102 -8.19 -2.26 16.21
N ASN A 103 -9.25 -2.96 16.63
CA ASN A 103 -10.04 -3.82 15.75
C ASN A 103 -10.82 -3.01 14.71
N ASN A 104 -11.31 -1.83 15.10
CA ASN A 104 -11.96 -0.90 14.18
C ASN A 104 -10.99 -0.47 13.06
N TYR A 105 -9.80 0.03 13.43
CA TYR A 105 -8.80 0.43 12.43
C TYR A 105 -8.27 -0.73 11.61
N LYS A 106 -8.07 -1.90 12.23
CA LYS A 106 -7.66 -3.12 11.53
C LYS A 106 -8.66 -3.48 10.44
N THR A 107 -9.95 -3.48 10.76
CA THR A 107 -11.02 -3.81 9.81
C THR A 107 -11.06 -2.81 8.66
N GLU A 108 -11.03 -1.51 8.96
CA GLU A 108 -11.02 -0.46 7.93
C GLU A 108 -9.80 -0.58 7.00
N LEU A 109 -8.60 -0.80 7.55
CA LEU A 109 -7.37 -0.93 6.77
C LEU A 109 -7.37 -2.19 5.90
N LEU A 110 -7.88 -3.31 6.41
CA LEU A 110 -8.00 -4.56 5.64
C LEU A 110 -9.01 -4.40 4.49
N ASN A 111 -10.11 -3.68 4.70
CA ASN A 111 -11.07 -3.39 3.64
C ASN A 111 -10.43 -2.54 2.53
N ILE A 112 -9.73 -1.46 2.88
CA ILE A 112 -9.02 -0.62 1.90
C ILE A 112 -7.96 -1.45 1.15
N GLN A 113 -7.22 -2.30 1.85
CA GLN A 113 -6.22 -3.17 1.22
C GLN A 113 -6.87 -4.18 0.25
N ALA A 114 -8.05 -4.72 0.59
CA ALA A 114 -8.79 -5.60 -0.30
C ALA A 114 -9.25 -4.86 -1.57
N GLU A 115 -9.70 -3.60 -1.44
CA GLU A 115 -10.06 -2.76 -2.59
C GLU A 115 -8.86 -2.40 -3.47
N ILE A 116 -7.70 -2.12 -2.85
CA ILE A 116 -6.42 -1.91 -3.55
C ILE A 116 -6.08 -3.16 -4.36
N ASN A 117 -6.02 -4.33 -3.72
CA ASN A 117 -5.65 -5.58 -4.38
C ASN A 117 -6.63 -5.93 -5.51
N LYS A 118 -7.93 -5.68 -5.31
CA LYS A 118 -8.94 -5.87 -6.36
C LYS A 118 -8.68 -4.94 -7.55
N THR A 119 -8.42 -3.66 -7.29
CA THR A 119 -8.15 -2.66 -8.34
C THR A 119 -6.86 -2.98 -9.08
N ASP A 120 -5.83 -3.44 -8.37
CA ASP A 120 -4.54 -3.89 -8.94
C ASP A 120 -4.75 -5.04 -9.92
N ASN A 121 -5.44 -6.11 -9.48
CA ASN A 121 -5.80 -7.23 -10.34
C ASN A 121 -6.64 -6.79 -11.56
N GLU A 122 -7.57 -5.85 -11.39
CA GLU A 122 -8.35 -5.30 -12.52
C GLU A 122 -7.45 -4.57 -13.53
N ILE A 123 -6.46 -3.80 -13.06
CA ILE A 123 -5.48 -3.12 -13.90
C ILE A 123 -4.62 -4.13 -14.65
N ASP A 124 -4.10 -5.16 -13.97
CA ASP A 124 -3.31 -6.22 -14.61
C ASP A 124 -4.06 -6.86 -15.77
N GLN A 125 -5.32 -7.24 -15.54
CA GLN A 125 -6.18 -7.82 -16.59
C GLN A 125 -6.43 -6.85 -17.76
N MET A 126 -6.54 -5.55 -17.48
CA MET A 126 -6.66 -4.53 -18.53
C MET A 126 -5.36 -4.42 -19.34
N VAL A 127 -4.20 -4.42 -18.68
CA VAL A 127 -2.88 -4.35 -19.31
C VAL A 127 -2.58 -5.59 -20.14
N TYR A 128 -2.88 -6.79 -19.63
CA TYR A 128 -2.71 -8.03 -20.39
C TYR A 128 -3.49 -8.00 -21.70
N LYS A 129 -4.75 -7.56 -21.65
CA LYS A 129 -5.59 -7.35 -22.85
C LYS A 129 -5.02 -6.25 -23.75
N LEU A 130 -4.52 -5.16 -23.19
CA LEU A 130 -3.92 -4.08 -23.96
C LEU A 130 -2.71 -4.58 -24.76
N TYR A 131 -1.89 -5.48 -24.22
CA TYR A 131 -0.73 -6.04 -24.90
C TYR A 131 -0.99 -7.35 -25.64
N ASN A 132 -2.23 -7.85 -25.63
CA ASN A 132 -2.63 -9.14 -26.20
C ASN A 132 -1.76 -10.31 -25.68
N LEU A 133 -1.45 -10.31 -24.38
CA LEU A 133 -0.68 -11.39 -23.77
C LEU A 133 -1.49 -12.69 -23.77
N SER A 134 -0.78 -13.79 -24.02
CA SER A 134 -1.30 -15.15 -23.90
C SER A 134 -1.32 -15.63 -22.44
N ASP A 135 -2.10 -16.68 -22.16
CA ASP A 135 -2.16 -17.28 -20.82
C ASP A 135 -0.79 -17.78 -20.33
N GLU A 136 0.04 -18.28 -21.24
CA GLU A 136 1.43 -18.71 -20.94
C GLU A 136 2.30 -17.53 -20.50
N GLU A 137 2.20 -16.39 -21.19
CA GLU A 137 2.93 -15.16 -20.84
C GLU A 137 2.45 -14.59 -19.50
N ILE A 138 1.14 -14.61 -19.25
CA ILE A 138 0.56 -14.18 -17.97
C ILE A 138 1.06 -15.06 -16.82
N GLN A 139 1.08 -16.38 -16.99
CA GLN A 139 1.59 -17.31 -15.96
C GLN A 139 3.07 -17.05 -15.63
N ILE A 140 3.89 -16.74 -16.64
CA ILE A 140 5.30 -16.35 -16.45
C ILE A 140 5.39 -15.07 -15.61
N ILE A 141 4.58 -14.06 -15.92
CA ILE A 141 4.59 -12.75 -15.23
C ILE A 141 4.13 -12.89 -13.78
N GLU A 142 3.07 -13.66 -13.53
CA GLU A 142 2.53 -13.88 -12.18
C GLU A 142 3.38 -14.83 -11.34
N GLY A 143 4.41 -15.46 -11.92
CA GLY A 143 5.29 -16.38 -11.20
C GLY A 143 4.60 -17.68 -10.78
N ASN A 144 3.57 -18.09 -11.51
CA ASN A 144 2.77 -19.30 -11.25
C ASN A 144 3.35 -20.57 -11.93
N ILE A 145 4.68 -20.63 -12.10
CA ILE A 145 5.43 -21.73 -12.75
C ILE A 145 6.09 -22.63 -11.71
#